data_AF-A0A3P7KGF7-F1
#
_entry.id   AF-A0A3P7KGF7-F1
#
_cell.length_a   1.000
_cell.length_b   1.000
_cell.length_c   1.000
_cell.angle_alpha   90.00
_cell.angle_beta   90.00
_cell.angle_gamma   90.00
#
_symmetry.space_group_name_H-M   'P 1'
#
loop_
_entity.id
_entity.type
_entity.pdbx_description
1 polymer ?
#
loop_
_entity_poly.entity_id
_entity_poly.type
_entity_poly.pdbx_seq_one_letter_code
_entity_poly.pdbx_strand_id
1 'polypeptide(L)'
;SVGVTEDPIFSYQVVEQQQLNYVRPVIILGALKDRVDDELVTRNPDRFSSCVPRELVTSKFRCLFWQIFSFKSIRGSTFHYHFISKAQMEHDVKNNLFIEAGQFQNNLYGTSIDSVRMVAQQGRHCILDVSGSAIRRLQSVANIYPIAVFIKPSSQHHIMQLYHSLNEDEAMQQFQRCQRLEQTFGDLFTCKWIFD
;
A
#
# COMPACT_ATOMS: atom_id res chain seq x y z
N SER A 1 -4.85 37.77 -17.18
CA SER A 1 -4.51 36.59 -18.01
C SER A 1 -4.48 35.38 -17.11
N VAL A 2 -5.58 34.61 -17.08
CA VAL A 2 -5.62 33.34 -16.34
C VAL A 2 -4.86 32.35 -17.20
N GLY A 3 -3.67 31.93 -16.75
CA GLY A 3 -2.90 30.91 -17.42
C GLY A 3 -3.67 29.61 -17.37
N VAL A 4 -4.10 29.11 -18.53
CA VAL A 4 -4.59 27.74 -18.67
C VAL A 4 -3.38 26.85 -18.43
N THR A 5 -3.26 26.28 -17.24
CA THR A 5 -2.35 25.18 -16.99
C THR A 5 -2.92 23.99 -17.76
N GLU A 6 -2.40 23.76 -18.97
CA GLU A 6 -2.71 22.54 -19.73
C GLU A 6 -2.36 21.33 -18.88
N ASP A 7 -3.29 20.37 -18.79
CA ASP A 7 -3.05 19.13 -18.08
C ASP A 7 -1.87 18.39 -18.74
N PRO A 8 -0.91 17.87 -17.95
CA PRO A 8 0.25 17.20 -18.50
C PRO A 8 -0.16 15.96 -19.32
N ILE A 9 0.24 15.93 -20.59
CA ILE A 9 0.01 14.78 -21.48
C ILE A 9 1.08 13.72 -21.22
N PHE A 10 0.70 12.62 -20.59
CA PHE A 10 1.58 11.46 -20.39
C PHE A 10 1.62 10.61 -21.67
N SER A 11 2.76 10.61 -22.37
CA SER A 11 2.95 9.86 -23.62
C SER A 11 3.79 8.61 -23.41
N TYR A 12 5.09 8.78 -23.18
CA TYR A 12 6.04 7.69 -23.03
C TYR A 12 7.02 7.98 -21.88
N GLN A 13 7.38 6.93 -21.16
CA GLN A 13 8.43 6.96 -20.15
C GLN A 13 9.59 6.09 -20.65
N VAL A 14 10.79 6.66 -20.67
CA VAL A 14 12.01 5.89 -20.95
C VAL A 14 12.23 4.89 -19.82
N VAL A 15 12.43 3.62 -20.17
CA VAL A 15 12.68 2.54 -19.22
C VAL A 15 13.95 1.80 -19.58
N GLU A 16 14.65 1.33 -18.56
CA GLU A 16 15.82 0.47 -18.69
C GLU A 16 15.54 -0.88 -18.05
N GLN A 17 16.02 -1.95 -18.68
CA GLN A 17 15.93 -3.28 -18.10
C GLN A 17 16.91 -3.40 -16.94
N GLN A 18 16.40 -3.66 -15.74
CA GLN A 18 17.21 -3.88 -14.54
C GLN A 18 17.13 -5.34 -14.09
N GLN A 19 18.27 -5.90 -13.73
CA GLN A 19 18.33 -7.21 -13.08
C GLN A 19 18.13 -7.04 -11.58
N LEU A 20 17.03 -7.61 -11.06
CA LEU A 20 16.71 -7.54 -9.64
C LEU A 20 17.12 -8.84 -8.94
N ASN A 21 17.71 -8.72 -7.76
CA ASN A 21 18.11 -9.84 -6.90
C ASN A 21 17.13 -10.07 -5.73
N TYR A 22 15.90 -9.58 -5.87
CA TYR A 22 14.84 -9.70 -4.86
C TYR A 22 13.48 -9.88 -5.52
N VAL A 23 12.53 -10.43 -4.75
CA VAL A 23 11.14 -10.54 -5.18
C VAL A 23 10.43 -9.20 -4.99
N ARG A 24 9.85 -8.66 -6.07
CA ARG A 24 9.26 -7.33 -6.06
C ARG A 24 8.03 -7.27 -5.15
N PRO A 25 7.84 -6.21 -4.34
CA PRO A 25 6.59 -6.00 -3.61
C PRO A 25 5.45 -5.66 -4.58
N VAL A 26 4.21 -5.84 -4.13
CA VAL A 26 3.00 -5.57 -4.91
C VAL A 26 2.15 -4.54 -4.18
N ILE A 27 1.67 -3.55 -4.92
CA ILE A 27 0.75 -2.51 -4.44
C ILE A 27 -0.48 -2.54 -5.34
N ILE A 28 -1.65 -2.79 -4.76
CA ILE A 28 -2.94 -2.75 -5.47
C ILE A 28 -3.69 -1.49 -5.06
N LEU A 29 -4.13 -0.73 -6.06
CA LEU A 29 -4.82 0.55 -5.90
C LEU A 29 -6.14 0.53 -6.66
N GLY A 30 -7.10 1.34 -6.21
CA GLY A 30 -8.40 1.47 -6.87
C GLY A 30 -9.44 0.48 -6.34
N ALA A 31 -10.35 0.06 -7.21
CA ALA A 31 -11.47 -0.80 -6.82
C ALA A 31 -10.98 -2.20 -6.40
N LEU A 32 -11.72 -2.84 -5.50
CA LEU A 32 -11.48 -4.19 -4.98
C LEU A 32 -10.13 -4.43 -4.28
N LYS A 33 -9.30 -3.41 -4.04
CA LYS A 33 -7.93 -3.62 -3.54
C LYS A 33 -7.87 -4.56 -2.33
N ASP A 34 -8.72 -4.35 -1.31
CA ASP A 34 -8.69 -5.10 -0.06
C ASP A 34 -9.02 -6.58 -0.30
N ARG A 35 -9.99 -6.83 -1.20
CA ARG A 35 -10.39 -8.19 -1.56
C ARG A 35 -9.28 -8.89 -2.33
N VAL A 36 -8.63 -8.20 -3.26
CA VAL A 36 -7.52 -8.79 -4.03
C VAL A 36 -6.32 -9.05 -3.13
N ASP A 37 -5.97 -8.12 -2.24
CA ASP A 37 -4.91 -8.28 -1.25
C ASP A 37 -5.15 -9.53 -0.37
N ASP A 38 -6.36 -9.66 0.19
CA ASP A 38 -6.76 -10.80 1.03
C ASP A 38 -6.70 -12.13 0.26
N GLU A 39 -7.21 -12.17 -0.98
CA GLU A 39 -7.25 -13.38 -1.80
C GLU A 39 -5.84 -13.81 -2.26
N LEU A 40 -4.95 -12.89 -2.59
CA LEU A 40 -3.56 -13.22 -2.98
C LEU A 40 -2.80 -13.90 -1.83
N VAL A 41 -2.92 -13.38 -0.61
CA VAL A 41 -2.26 -13.94 0.57
C VAL A 41 -2.91 -15.26 0.97
N THR A 42 -4.24 -15.35 0.91
CA THR A 42 -4.97 -16.55 1.34
C THR A 42 -4.80 -17.72 0.37
N ARG A 43 -4.86 -17.49 -0.94
CA ARG A 43 -4.77 -18.55 -1.95
C ARG A 43 -3.34 -19.01 -2.22
N ASN A 44 -2.36 -18.11 -2.07
CA ASN A 44 -0.98 -18.35 -2.47
C ASN A 44 0.02 -17.89 -1.39
N PRO A 45 -0.05 -18.44 -0.16
CA PRO A 45 0.80 -18.02 0.96
C PRO A 45 2.30 -18.33 0.77
N ASP A 46 2.61 -19.25 -0.14
CA ASP A 46 3.95 -19.58 -0.60
C ASP A 46 4.57 -18.50 -1.49
N ARG A 47 3.74 -17.71 -2.16
CA ARG A 47 4.17 -16.64 -3.08
C ARG A 47 3.95 -15.24 -2.54
N PHE A 48 2.93 -15.04 -1.70
CA PHE A 48 2.53 -13.73 -1.20
C PHE A 48 2.52 -13.70 0.33
N SER A 49 2.85 -12.54 0.88
CA SER A 49 2.73 -12.27 2.31
C SER A 49 2.38 -10.81 2.50
N SER A 50 1.47 -10.52 3.42
CA SER A 50 1.25 -9.15 3.88
C SER A 50 2.53 -8.61 4.52
N CYS A 51 2.78 -7.32 4.34
CA CYS A 51 3.81 -6.64 5.11
C CYS A 51 3.43 -6.58 6.58
N VAL A 52 4.41 -6.69 7.46
CA VAL A 52 4.25 -6.49 8.90
C VAL A 52 4.48 -5.00 9.20
N PRO A 53 3.41 -4.21 9.48
CA PRO A 53 3.58 -2.81 9.88
C PRO A 53 4.21 -2.71 11.28
N ARG A 54 4.98 -1.65 11.50
CA ARG A 54 5.41 -1.25 12.85
C ARG A 54 4.32 -0.39 13.46
N GLU A 55 3.96 -0.67 14.72
CA GLU A 55 2.97 0.10 15.48
C GLU A 55 3.60 0.66 16.76
N LEU A 56 3.33 1.92 17.04
CA LEU A 56 3.63 2.57 18.30
C LEU A 56 2.55 2.21 19.33
N VAL A 57 2.94 1.58 20.44
CA VAL A 57 2.06 1.50 21.61
C VAL A 57 2.33 2.69 22.53
N THR A 58 1.33 3.57 22.66
CA THR A 58 1.36 4.71 23.57
C THR A 58 1.16 4.31 25.05
N SER A 59 0.69 3.09 25.34
CA SER A 59 0.49 2.65 26.73
C SER A 59 1.75 2.02 27.31
N LYS A 60 2.36 2.70 28.30
CA LYS A 60 3.58 2.31 29.03
C LYS A 60 3.61 0.85 29.52
N PHE A 61 2.45 0.19 29.64
CA PHE A 61 2.31 -1.16 30.20
C PHE A 61 2.47 -2.32 29.22
N ARG A 62 2.46 -2.11 27.89
CA ARG A 62 2.57 -3.22 26.90
C ARG A 62 3.92 -3.32 26.20
N CYS A 63 4.79 -2.31 26.29
CA CYS A 63 6.05 -2.27 25.55
C CYS A 63 7.18 -3.13 26.16
N LEU A 64 7.07 -3.55 27.42
CA LEU A 64 8.17 -4.20 28.14
C LEU A 64 8.24 -5.73 27.96
N PHE A 65 7.24 -6.39 27.36
CA PHE A 65 7.16 -7.86 27.41
C PHE A 65 6.98 -8.61 26.09
N TRP A 66 6.64 -7.96 24.97
CA TRP A 66 6.41 -8.68 23.71
C TRP A 66 6.90 -7.87 22.49
N GLN A 67 8.06 -8.25 21.93
CA GLN A 67 8.65 -7.61 20.74
C GLN A 67 7.83 -7.84 19.45
N ILE A 68 6.99 -8.89 19.41
CA ILE A 68 6.07 -9.18 18.31
C ILE A 68 4.74 -9.66 18.93
N PHE A 69 3.64 -8.95 18.65
CA PHE A 69 2.30 -9.41 19.04
C PHE A 69 1.55 -9.84 17.78
N SER A 70 1.01 -11.05 17.82
CA SER A 70 0.20 -11.61 16.74
C SER A 70 -1.27 -11.41 17.10
N PHE A 71 -1.97 -10.53 16.39
CA PHE A 71 -3.41 -10.35 16.55
C PHE A 71 -4.14 -11.15 15.48
N LYS A 72 -4.98 -12.11 15.88
CA LYS A 72 -5.85 -12.81 14.94
C LYS A 72 -7.10 -11.97 14.72
N SER A 73 -7.25 -11.45 13.51
CA SER A 73 -8.45 -10.76 13.07
C SER A 73 -9.69 -11.63 13.25
N ILE A 74 -10.84 -10.96 13.41
CA ILE A 74 -12.16 -11.60 13.37
C ILE A 74 -12.35 -12.39 12.05
N ARG A 75 -11.65 -11.98 10.98
CA ARG A 75 -11.62 -12.66 9.67
C ARG A 75 -10.59 -13.79 9.55
N GLY A 76 -9.92 -14.17 10.64
CA GLY A 76 -8.95 -15.28 10.67
C GLY A 76 -7.51 -14.91 10.32
N SER A 77 -7.25 -13.72 9.75
CA SER A 77 -5.91 -13.24 9.39
C SER A 77 -5.08 -12.87 10.61
N THR A 78 -3.87 -13.44 10.75
CA THR A 78 -2.94 -13.08 11.83
C THR A 78 -2.09 -11.87 11.42
N PHE A 79 -2.26 -10.75 12.11
CA PHE A 79 -1.46 -9.55 11.94
C PHE A 79 -0.30 -9.55 12.95
N HIS A 80 0.92 -9.44 12.45
CA HIS A 80 2.10 -9.24 13.28
C HIS A 80 2.39 -7.74 13.36
N TYR A 81 2.57 -7.22 14.58
CA TYR A 81 3.02 -5.86 14.81
C TYR A 81 4.35 -5.86 15.53
N HIS A 82 5.26 -5.01 15.06
CA HIS A 82 6.53 -4.73 15.75
C HIS A 82 6.39 -3.45 16.57
N PHE A 83 6.42 -3.59 17.89
CA PHE A 83 6.22 -2.47 18.82
C PHE A 83 7.54 -1.75 19.08
N ILE A 84 7.53 -0.43 18.92
CA ILE A 84 8.68 0.43 19.23
C ILE A 84 8.27 1.61 20.11
N SER A 85 9.26 2.23 20.76
CA SER A 85 9.04 3.42 21.58
C SER A 85 8.77 4.66 20.72
N LYS A 86 8.16 5.70 21.31
CA LYS A 86 7.86 6.96 20.61
C LYS A 86 9.11 7.65 20.10
N ALA A 87 10.14 7.71 20.94
CA ALA A 87 11.44 8.29 20.55
C ALA A 87 12.06 7.53 19.37
N GLN A 88 11.98 6.19 19.37
CA GLN A 88 12.49 5.40 18.25
C GLN A 88 11.66 5.62 16.98
N MET A 89 10.33 5.64 17.08
CA MET A 89 9.46 5.91 15.93
C MET A 89 9.74 7.28 15.31
N GLU A 90 9.85 8.34 16.11
CA GLU A 90 10.16 9.69 15.64
C GLU A 90 11.55 9.76 15.01
N HIS A 91 12.53 9.06 15.59
CA HIS A 91 13.87 8.92 15.02
C HIS A 91 13.85 8.20 13.67
N ASP A 92 13.17 7.05 13.59
CA ASP A 92 13.07 6.24 12.37
C ASP A 92 12.32 6.99 11.24
N VAL A 93 11.27 7.75 11.58
CA VAL A 93 10.57 8.64 10.64
C VAL A 93 11.51 9.73 10.13
N LYS A 94 12.27 10.38 11.02
CA LYS A 94 13.24 11.43 10.64
C LYS A 94 14.35 10.90 9.72
N ASN A 95 14.74 9.64 9.89
CA ASN A 95 15.75 8.97 9.09
C ASN A 95 15.21 8.33 7.79
N ASN A 96 13.95 8.60 7.42
CA ASN A 96 13.31 8.04 6.21
C ASN A 96 13.30 6.50 6.16
N LEU A 97 13.16 5.84 7.31
CA LEU A 97 13.12 4.36 7.37
C LEU A 97 11.74 3.77 7.02
N PHE A 98 10.74 4.62 6.78
CA PHE A 98 9.37 4.23 6.45
C PHE A 98 8.98 4.64 5.03
N ILE A 99 8.31 3.73 4.32
CA ILE A 99 7.68 4.05 3.02
C ILE A 99 6.31 4.69 3.20
N GLU A 100 5.71 4.54 4.37
CA GLU A 100 4.51 5.23 4.79
C GLU A 100 4.47 5.27 6.31
N ALA A 101 4.12 6.41 6.87
CA ALA A 101 3.91 6.59 8.29
C ALA A 101 2.68 7.49 8.48
N GLY A 102 1.88 7.20 9.51
CA GLY A 102 0.65 7.91 9.81
C GLY A 102 0.29 7.82 11.28
N GLN A 103 -0.77 8.53 11.66
CA GLN A 103 -1.31 8.51 13.01
C GLN A 103 -2.77 8.08 12.99
N PHE A 104 -3.14 7.12 13.84
CA PHE A 104 -4.51 6.66 14.01
C PHE A 104 -4.79 6.47 15.50
N GLN A 105 -5.91 7.02 16.00
CA GLN A 105 -6.28 6.94 17.43
C GLN A 105 -5.14 7.29 18.40
N ASN A 106 -4.37 8.34 18.09
CA ASN A 106 -3.17 8.78 18.81
C ASN A 106 -1.95 7.85 18.79
N ASN A 107 -2.02 6.70 18.12
CA ASN A 107 -0.88 5.82 17.89
C ASN A 107 -0.25 6.12 16.52
N LEU A 108 1.07 6.02 16.44
CA LEU A 108 1.82 6.12 15.18
C LEU A 108 1.95 4.73 14.55
N TYR A 109 1.76 4.66 13.24
CA TYR A 109 1.91 3.44 12.45
C TYR A 109 2.85 3.72 11.31
N GLY A 110 3.59 2.71 10.89
CA GLY A 110 4.41 2.84 9.69
C GLY A 110 4.82 1.52 9.07
N THR A 111 4.90 1.53 7.75
CA THR A 111 5.42 0.42 6.96
C THR A 111 6.89 0.67 6.71
N SER A 112 7.76 -0.09 7.39
CA SER A 112 9.21 0.11 7.32
C SER A 112 9.80 -0.48 6.05
N ILE A 113 10.84 0.14 5.50
CA ILE A 113 11.57 -0.39 4.33
C ILE A 113 12.13 -1.78 4.64
N ASP A 114 12.61 -2.00 5.86
CA ASP A 114 13.16 -3.28 6.28
C ASP A 114 12.09 -4.39 6.31
N SER A 115 10.86 -4.09 6.76
CA SER A 115 9.75 -5.03 6.71
C SER A 115 9.49 -5.52 5.28
N VAL A 116 9.56 -4.61 4.30
CA VAL A 116 9.39 -4.95 2.88
C VAL A 116 10.53 -5.85 2.40
N ARG A 117 11.78 -5.51 2.74
CA ARG A 117 12.97 -6.29 2.37
C ARG A 117 12.96 -7.70 2.96
N MET A 118 12.53 -7.85 4.21
CA MET A 118 12.47 -9.16 4.87
C MET A 118 11.55 -10.13 4.12
N VAL A 119 10.37 -9.67 3.68
CA VAL A 119 9.45 -10.52 2.91
C VAL A 119 10.05 -10.87 1.54
N ALA A 120 10.69 -9.90 0.88
CA ALA A 120 11.36 -10.13 -0.40
C ALA A 120 12.51 -11.14 -0.29
N GLN A 121 13.28 -11.12 0.80
CA GLN A 121 14.36 -12.07 1.09
C GLN A 121 13.86 -13.49 1.37
N GLN A 122 12.62 -13.63 1.83
CA GLN A 122 11.96 -14.93 1.99
C GLN A 122 11.45 -15.50 0.65
N GLY A 123 11.73 -14.84 -0.48
CA GLY A 123 11.28 -15.28 -1.81
C GLY A 123 9.80 -15.03 -2.08
N ARG A 124 9.15 -14.13 -1.33
CA ARG A 124 7.72 -13.84 -1.45
C ARG A 124 7.47 -12.39 -1.87
N HIS A 125 6.39 -12.17 -2.59
CA HIS A 125 5.86 -10.86 -2.90
C HIS A 125 5.24 -10.24 -1.64
N CYS A 126 5.77 -9.10 -1.24
CA CYS A 126 5.21 -8.33 -0.13
C CYS A 126 3.98 -7.54 -0.61
N ILE A 127 2.80 -7.91 -0.13
CA ILE A 127 1.56 -7.15 -0.36
C ILE A 127 1.57 -5.94 0.57
N LEU A 128 1.48 -4.74 -0.02
CA LEU A 128 1.57 -3.47 0.68
C LEU A 128 0.23 -2.72 0.61
N ASP A 129 -0.41 -2.57 1.77
CA ASP A 129 -1.56 -1.68 1.95
C ASP A 129 -1.06 -0.25 2.23
N VAL A 130 -0.74 0.47 1.15
CA VAL A 130 -0.17 1.83 1.20
C VAL A 130 -0.74 2.72 0.10
N SER A 131 -0.60 4.04 0.24
CA SER A 131 -0.99 5.00 -0.80
C SER A 131 -0.02 5.04 -2.00
N GLY A 132 -0.45 5.65 -3.10
CA GLY A 132 0.40 5.86 -4.29
C GLY A 132 1.70 6.63 -4.00
N SER A 133 1.71 7.46 -2.95
CA SER A 133 2.91 8.17 -2.48
C SER A 133 4.03 7.21 -2.05
N ALA A 134 3.70 6.02 -1.56
CA ALA A 134 4.68 5.02 -1.16
C ALA A 134 5.45 4.44 -2.36
N ILE A 135 4.86 4.43 -3.58
CA ILE A 135 5.54 3.96 -4.79
C ILE A 135 6.80 4.80 -5.05
N ARG A 136 6.67 6.14 -4.99
CA ARG A 136 7.81 7.05 -5.19
C ARG A 136 8.88 6.81 -4.13
N ARG A 137 8.50 6.66 -2.86
CA ARG A 137 9.46 6.42 -1.76
C ARG A 137 10.19 5.08 -1.89
N LEU A 138 9.49 4.02 -2.29
CA LEU A 138 10.13 2.73 -2.55
C LEU A 138 11.20 2.85 -3.64
N GLN A 139 10.88 3.52 -4.74
CA GLN A 139 11.79 3.68 -5.87
C GLN A 139 12.96 4.60 -5.52
N SER A 140 12.72 5.79 -4.95
CA SER A 140 13.74 6.81 -4.77
C SER A 140 14.61 6.62 -3.52
N VAL A 141 14.03 6.15 -2.41
CA VAL A 141 14.73 6.02 -1.12
C VAL A 141 15.25 4.60 -0.92
N ALA A 142 14.43 3.60 -1.22
CA ALA A 142 14.76 2.21 -0.91
C ALA A 142 15.46 1.46 -2.06
N ASN A 143 15.44 2.03 -3.28
CA ASN A 143 15.82 1.35 -4.52
C ASN A 143 15.04 0.02 -4.72
N ILE A 144 13.77 0.03 -4.36
CA ILE A 144 12.85 -1.11 -4.47
C ILE A 144 11.78 -0.75 -5.50
N TYR A 145 11.61 -1.59 -6.53
CA TYR A 145 10.66 -1.35 -7.61
C TYR A 145 9.39 -2.20 -7.45
N PRO A 146 8.28 -1.65 -6.91
CA PRO A 146 7.04 -2.40 -6.74
C PRO A 146 6.38 -2.73 -8.08
N ILE A 147 5.53 -3.76 -8.09
CA ILE A 147 4.50 -3.98 -9.10
C ILE A 147 3.26 -3.21 -8.62
N ALA A 148 2.98 -2.07 -9.23
CA ALA A 148 1.84 -1.22 -8.90
C ALA A 148 0.70 -1.48 -9.88
N VAL A 149 -0.38 -2.09 -9.39
CA VAL A 149 -1.57 -2.47 -10.18
C VAL A 149 -2.72 -1.54 -9.81
N PHE A 150 -3.25 -0.81 -10.79
CA PHE A 150 -4.44 0.02 -10.59
C PHE A 150 -5.67 -0.66 -11.18
N ILE A 151 -6.66 -0.95 -10.35
CA ILE A 151 -7.95 -1.53 -10.77
C ILE A 151 -8.91 -0.37 -11.04
N LYS A 152 -9.13 -0.13 -12.33
CA LYS A 152 -9.92 1.00 -12.83
C LYS A 152 -11.40 0.61 -12.94
N PRO A 153 -12.29 1.22 -12.14
CA PRO A 153 -13.72 1.11 -12.39
C PRO A 153 -14.10 1.92 -13.64
N SER A 154 -15.05 1.38 -14.42
CA SER A 154 -15.54 2.01 -15.66
C SER A 154 -16.56 3.12 -15.38
N SER A 155 -17.33 3.00 -14.29
CA SER A 155 -18.36 3.97 -13.89
C SER A 155 -18.75 3.79 -12.41
N GLN A 156 -19.56 4.71 -11.86
CA GLN A 156 -20.16 4.53 -10.53
C GLN A 156 -21.05 3.28 -10.46
N HIS A 157 -21.78 2.99 -11.55
CA HIS A 157 -22.67 1.82 -11.61
C HIS A 157 -21.85 0.54 -11.54
N HIS A 158 -20.69 0.53 -12.17
CA HIS A 158 -19.75 -0.58 -12.07
C HIS A 158 -19.23 -0.74 -10.63
N ILE A 159 -18.94 0.34 -9.89
CA ILE A 159 -18.62 0.24 -8.46
C ILE A 159 -19.76 -0.44 -7.67
N MET A 160 -21.02 -0.09 -7.93
CA MET A 160 -22.17 -0.75 -7.27
C MET A 160 -22.27 -2.24 -7.62
N GLN A 161 -21.91 -2.63 -8.85
CA GLN A 161 -21.85 -4.04 -9.26
C GLN A 161 -20.73 -4.80 -8.53
N LEU A 162 -19.58 -4.15 -8.30
CA LEU A 162 -18.45 -4.73 -7.58
C LEU A 162 -18.70 -4.81 -6.05
N TYR A 163 -19.44 -3.84 -5.52
CA TYR A 163 -19.74 -3.69 -4.10
C TYR A 163 -21.25 -3.57 -3.85
N HIS A 164 -21.92 -4.72 -3.75
CA HIS A 164 -23.38 -4.77 -3.56
C HIS A 164 -23.92 -4.07 -2.31
N SER A 165 -23.07 -3.76 -1.34
CA SER A 165 -23.45 -3.10 -0.08
C SER A 165 -23.43 -1.57 -0.15
N LEU A 166 -22.90 -0.97 -1.23
CA LEU A 166 -22.77 0.48 -1.32
C LEU A 166 -24.04 1.12 -1.86
N ASN A 167 -24.42 2.26 -1.29
CA ASN A 167 -25.43 3.13 -1.88
C ASN A 167 -24.83 3.95 -3.05
N GLU A 168 -25.70 4.68 -3.78
CA GLU A 168 -25.27 5.44 -4.97
C GLU A 168 -24.27 6.56 -4.63
N ASP A 169 -24.47 7.27 -3.52
CA ASP A 169 -23.57 8.35 -3.08
C ASP A 169 -22.18 7.82 -2.70
N GLU A 170 -22.12 6.70 -1.99
CA GLU A 170 -20.87 6.01 -1.63
C GLU A 170 -20.16 5.50 -2.89
N ALA A 171 -20.90 4.92 -3.84
CA ALA A 171 -20.34 4.45 -5.10
C ALA A 171 -19.76 5.60 -5.93
N MET A 172 -20.46 6.75 -5.99
CA MET A 172 -19.96 7.97 -6.62
C MET A 172 -18.67 8.46 -5.94
N GLN A 173 -18.63 8.51 -4.60
CA GLN A 173 -17.44 8.91 -3.85
C GLN A 173 -16.24 7.99 -4.12
N GLN A 174 -16.47 6.67 -4.16
CA GLN A 174 -15.43 5.69 -4.47
C GLN A 174 -14.94 5.82 -5.91
N PHE A 175 -15.84 6.03 -6.87
CA PHE A 175 -15.48 6.26 -8.26
C PHE A 175 -14.62 7.53 -8.41
N GLN A 176 -15.04 8.65 -7.81
CA GLN A 176 -14.27 9.90 -7.80
C GLN A 176 -12.91 9.75 -7.12
N ARG A 177 -12.81 8.93 -6.06
CA ARG A 177 -11.53 8.60 -5.42
C ARG A 177 -10.60 7.87 -6.37
N CYS A 178 -11.13 6.90 -7.14
CA CYS A 178 -10.34 6.19 -8.15
C CYS A 178 -9.87 7.13 -9.27
N GLN A 179 -10.72 8.07 -9.73
CA GLN A 179 -10.34 9.07 -10.73
C GLN A 179 -9.21 9.97 -10.22
N ARG A 180 -9.29 10.47 -8.98
CA ARG A 180 -8.21 11.26 -8.38
C ARG A 180 -6.91 10.48 -8.24
N LEU A 181 -6.99 9.19 -7.85
CA LEU A 181 -5.81 8.31 -7.79
C LEU A 181 -5.15 8.16 -9.15
N GLU A 182 -5.93 7.93 -10.21
CA GLU A 182 -5.41 7.82 -11.58
C GLU A 182 -4.80 9.13 -12.07
N GLN A 183 -5.43 10.28 -11.79
CA GLN A 183 -4.90 11.59 -12.14
C GLN A 183 -3.58 11.90 -11.43
N THR A 184 -3.45 11.49 -10.16
CA THR A 184 -2.31 11.87 -9.30
C THR A 184 -1.11 10.93 -9.46
N PHE A 185 -1.35 9.64 -9.69
CA PHE A 185 -0.33 8.59 -9.65
C PHE A 185 -0.30 7.73 -10.92
N GLY A 186 -1.02 8.13 -11.97
CA GLY A 186 -1.16 7.35 -13.20
C GLY A 186 0.17 7.03 -13.89
N ASP A 187 1.19 7.87 -13.70
CA ASP A 187 2.57 7.70 -14.18
C ASP A 187 3.35 6.62 -13.41
N LEU A 188 2.90 6.25 -12.22
CA LEU A 188 3.57 5.30 -11.33
C LEU A 188 3.05 3.87 -11.47
N PHE A 189 1.91 3.68 -12.13
CA PHE A 189 1.30 2.38 -12.27
C PHE A 189 2.06 1.53 -13.28
N THR A 190 2.42 0.32 -12.88
CA THR A 190 3.04 -0.66 -13.78
C THR A 190 2.01 -1.28 -14.72
N CYS A 191 0.75 -1.37 -14.29
CA CYS A 191 -0.37 -1.74 -15.14
C CYS A 191 -1.70 -1.17 -14.64
N LYS A 192 -2.65 -1.03 -15.55
CA LYS A 192 -4.05 -0.69 -15.26
C LYS A 192 -4.91 -1.88 -15.67
N TRP A 193 -5.67 -2.42 -14.73
CA TRP A 193 -6.67 -3.44 -14.98
C TRP A 193 -8.01 -2.76 -15.22
N ILE A 194 -8.61 -3.00 -16.38
CA ILE A 194 -9.95 -2.53 -16.75
C ILE A 194 -10.82 -3.77 -16.90
N PHE A 195 -12.05 -3.72 -16.41
CA PHE A 195 -12.99 -4.81 -16.63
C PHE A 195 -13.66 -4.59 -18.00
N ASP A 196 -13.59 -5.60 -18.85
CA ASP A 196 -14.27 -5.66 -20.15
C ASP A 196 -15.72 -6.14 -19.99
#